data_AF-A0A0D3C0L7-F1
#
_entry.id   AF-A0A0D3C0L7-F1
#
_cell.length_a   1.000
_cell.length_b   1.000
_cell.length_c   1.000
_cell.angle_alpha   90.00
_cell.angle_beta   90.00
_cell.angle_gamma   90.00
#
_symmetry.space_group_name_H-M   'P 1'
#
loop_
_entity.id
_entity.type
_entity.pdbx_description
1 polymer ?
#
loop_
_entity_poly.entity_id
_entity_poly.type
_entity_poly.pdbx_seq_one_letter_code
_entity_poly.pdbx_strand_id
1 'polypeptide(L)'
;MSPLPLNAEQVLQHFTHIHPLTKVDGVGTYICDGCKTYGSGRTYRCAACNYDLHEFCAICPPTLLSTLHPHHELRLVHQDRRACDICKESINGLFYQCKTCGFDVHPLCTQLPKEVIHNHGYTKQVQVRESHTGSTSKTVRVMVLGAGVAWLCMTGDVSGVVSAFL
;
A
#
# COMPACT_ATOMS: atom_id res chain seq x y z
N MET A 1 16.31 35.85 -22.39
CA MET A 1 16.77 34.45 -22.40
C MET A 1 17.09 34.11 -20.95
N SER A 2 16.49 33.14 -20.28
CA SER A 2 16.06 31.79 -20.70
C SER A 2 14.70 31.40 -20.06
N PRO A 3 13.90 30.54 -20.71
CA PRO A 3 12.70 29.98 -20.10
C PRO A 3 13.08 29.06 -18.93
N LEU A 4 12.28 29.09 -17.86
CA LEU A 4 12.37 28.12 -16.75
C LEU A 4 12.24 26.70 -17.34
N PRO A 5 13.07 25.73 -16.92
CA PRO A 5 13.00 24.38 -17.48
C PRO A 5 11.66 23.74 -17.08
N LEU A 6 10.85 23.39 -18.09
CA LEU A 6 9.82 22.37 -17.94
C LEU A 6 10.52 21.10 -17.43
N ASN A 7 9.95 20.47 -16.39
CA ASN A 7 10.47 19.30 -15.68
C ASN A 7 11.65 19.59 -14.73
N ALA A 8 11.33 20.10 -13.53
CA ALA A 8 12.17 19.83 -12.37
C ALA A 8 11.97 18.35 -12.00
N GLU A 9 12.92 17.51 -12.41
CA GLU A 9 12.95 16.10 -12.05
C GLU A 9 12.89 16.00 -10.52
N GLN A 10 11.83 15.42 -9.97
CA GLN A 10 11.62 15.39 -8.52
C GLN A 10 12.58 14.35 -7.91
N VAL A 11 13.79 14.81 -7.58
CA VAL A 11 14.85 14.03 -6.96
C VAL A 11 14.59 13.92 -5.45
N LEU A 12 14.69 12.71 -4.90
CA LEU A 12 14.47 12.41 -3.49
C LEU A 12 15.60 11.53 -2.94
N GLN A 13 16.12 11.86 -1.76
CA GLN A 13 17.00 10.99 -1.01
C GLN A 13 16.18 10.24 0.05
N HIS A 14 16.21 8.91 0.00
CA HIS A 14 15.41 8.07 0.89
C HIS A 14 16.29 7.39 1.94
N PHE A 15 15.87 7.33 3.20
CA PHE A 15 16.71 6.82 4.29
C PHE A 15 17.07 5.32 4.19
N THR A 16 16.35 4.54 3.38
CA THR A 16 16.67 3.11 3.13
C THR A 16 17.57 2.88 1.92
N HIS A 17 17.98 3.92 1.19
CA HIS A 17 18.81 3.78 0.00
C HIS A 17 19.76 4.96 -0.21
N ILE A 18 21.01 4.69 -0.60
CA ILE A 18 22.08 5.70 -0.60
C ILE A 18 22.04 6.64 -1.82
N HIS A 19 21.52 6.18 -2.95
CA HIS A 19 21.46 6.96 -4.17
C HIS A 19 20.18 7.81 -4.24
N PRO A 20 20.21 8.96 -4.94
CA PRO A 20 19.00 9.70 -5.24
C PRO A 20 18.04 8.86 -6.07
N LEU A 21 16.75 9.00 -5.77
CA LEU A 21 15.66 8.45 -6.57
C LEU A 21 15.00 9.57 -7.36
N THR A 22 14.56 9.27 -8.57
CA THR A 22 13.77 10.19 -9.40
C THR A 22 12.39 9.64 -9.60
N LYS A 23 11.41 10.55 -9.65
CA LYS A 23 10.04 10.19 -9.96
C LYS A 23 9.91 9.83 -11.44
N VAL A 24 9.39 8.64 -11.73
CA VAL A 24 9.13 8.15 -13.08
C VAL A 24 7.68 7.71 -13.22
N ASP A 25 7.09 8.02 -14.38
CA ASP A 25 5.73 7.63 -14.74
C ASP A 25 5.75 6.46 -15.73
N GLY A 26 4.67 5.67 -15.77
CA GLY A 26 4.50 4.64 -16.80
C GLY A 26 5.39 3.40 -16.65
N VAL A 27 5.95 3.16 -15.46
CA VAL A 27 6.53 1.86 -15.15
C VAL A 27 5.38 0.86 -15.10
N GLY A 28 5.60 -0.33 -15.66
CA GLY A 28 4.67 -1.45 -15.52
C GLY A 28 4.48 -1.86 -14.05
N THR A 29 4.20 -3.12 -13.80
CA THR A 29 4.18 -3.61 -12.42
C THR A 29 5.60 -3.70 -11.85
N TYR A 30 5.75 -3.42 -10.57
CA TYR A 30 7.01 -3.53 -9.83
C TYR A 30 6.75 -4.00 -8.40
N ILE A 31 7.80 -4.38 -7.67
CA ILE A 31 7.75 -4.63 -6.24
C ILE A 31 8.49 -3.48 -5.56
N CYS A 32 7.82 -2.80 -4.64
CA CYS A 32 8.43 -1.72 -3.88
C CYS A 32 9.49 -2.27 -2.93
N ASP A 33 10.72 -1.76 -3.01
CA ASP A 33 11.83 -2.18 -2.16
C ASP A 33 11.71 -1.75 -0.71
N GLY A 34 10.88 -0.74 -0.43
CA GLY A 34 10.60 -0.28 0.92
C GLY A 34 9.68 -1.23 1.67
N CYS A 35 8.44 -1.41 1.19
CA CYS A 35 7.41 -2.19 1.89
C CYS A 35 7.20 -3.61 1.35
N LYS A 36 7.90 -3.98 0.28
CA LYS A 36 7.86 -5.30 -0.41
C LYS A 36 6.48 -5.71 -0.90
N THR A 37 5.61 -4.74 -1.22
CA THR A 37 4.32 -5.00 -1.87
C THR A 37 4.31 -4.50 -3.31
N TYR A 38 3.37 -5.03 -4.11
CA TYR A 38 3.23 -4.69 -5.52
C TYR A 38 2.88 -3.20 -5.72
N GLY A 39 3.49 -2.60 -6.73
CA GLY A 39 3.18 -1.27 -7.24
C GLY A 39 2.97 -1.29 -8.75
N SER A 40 2.41 -0.21 -9.27
CA SER A 40 2.18 -0.03 -10.71
C SER A 40 2.16 1.45 -11.06
N GLY A 41 2.58 1.79 -12.29
CA GLY A 41 2.50 3.14 -12.82
C GLY A 41 3.61 4.04 -12.26
N ARG A 42 3.24 4.99 -11.39
CA ARG A 42 4.16 5.99 -10.86
C ARG A 42 5.02 5.42 -9.74
N THR A 43 6.32 5.71 -9.77
CA THR A 43 7.29 5.20 -8.79
C THR A 43 8.47 6.16 -8.63
N TYR A 44 9.16 6.08 -7.49
CA TYR A 44 10.49 6.65 -7.34
C TYR A 44 11.51 5.55 -7.61
N ARG A 45 12.37 5.75 -8.60
CA ARG A 45 13.35 4.76 -9.05
C ARG A 45 14.76 5.31 -8.89
N CYS A 46 15.68 4.48 -8.45
CA CYS A 46 17.11 4.77 -8.57
C CYS A 46 17.57 4.49 -10.01
N ALA A 47 18.28 5.42 -10.65
CA ALA A 47 18.85 5.17 -11.99
C ALA A 47 20.06 4.20 -11.97
N ALA A 48 20.75 4.12 -10.83
CA ALA A 48 21.96 3.31 -10.66
C ALA A 48 21.70 1.90 -10.12
N CYS A 49 20.50 1.63 -9.59
CA CYS A 49 20.16 0.38 -8.93
C CYS A 49 18.75 -0.05 -9.34
N ASN A 50 18.47 -1.35 -9.33
CA ASN A 50 17.09 -1.84 -9.44
C ASN A 50 16.35 -1.63 -8.11
N TYR A 51 16.15 -0.37 -7.75
CA TYR A 51 15.57 0.05 -6.47
C TYR A 51 14.36 0.95 -6.71
N ASP A 52 13.18 0.46 -6.34
CA ASP A 52 11.90 1.08 -6.63
C ASP A 52 11.08 1.33 -5.37
N LEU A 53 10.46 2.50 -5.26
CA LEU A 53 9.54 2.81 -4.18
C LEU A 53 8.18 3.23 -4.73
N HIS A 54 7.11 2.83 -4.04
CA HIS A 54 5.83 3.52 -4.22
C HIS A 54 6.01 5.00 -3.92
N GLU A 55 5.23 5.86 -4.56
CA GLU A 55 5.23 7.31 -4.28
C GLU A 55 5.10 7.58 -2.78
N PHE A 56 4.13 6.93 -2.12
CA PHE A 56 3.93 7.09 -0.68
C PHE A 56 5.04 6.48 0.18
N CYS A 57 5.67 5.39 -0.25
CA CYS A 57 6.81 4.82 0.47
C CYS A 57 8.04 5.74 0.36
N ALA A 58 8.23 6.44 -0.75
CA ALA A 58 9.33 7.39 -0.93
C ALA A 58 9.20 8.64 -0.05
N ILE A 59 7.98 9.05 0.30
CA ILE A 59 7.70 10.24 1.12
C ILE A 59 7.10 9.89 2.48
N CYS A 60 7.18 8.63 2.92
CA CYS A 60 6.49 8.18 4.11
C CYS A 60 6.94 8.99 5.34
N PRO A 61 6.02 9.69 6.02
CA PRO A 61 6.40 10.46 7.20
C PRO A 61 6.86 9.52 8.34
N PRO A 62 7.81 9.94 9.19
CA PRO A 62 8.25 9.12 10.32
C PRO A 62 7.12 8.78 11.30
N THR A 63 6.11 9.66 11.39
CA THR A 63 4.89 9.47 12.17
C THR A 63 3.66 9.78 11.32
N LEU A 64 2.56 9.08 11.57
CA LEU A 64 1.31 9.26 10.85
C LEU A 64 0.12 9.06 11.78
N LEU A 65 -0.84 9.98 11.76
CA LEU A 65 -2.16 9.76 12.33
C LEU A 65 -3.08 9.17 11.26
N SER A 66 -3.36 7.87 11.35
CA SER A 66 -4.26 7.22 10.39
C SER A 66 -5.70 7.45 10.79
N THR A 67 -6.57 7.72 9.82
CA THR A 67 -8.01 7.76 10.06
C THR A 67 -8.48 6.40 10.60
N LEU A 68 -7.90 5.30 10.13
CA LEU A 68 -8.22 3.92 10.52
C LEU A 68 -7.76 3.56 11.95
N HIS A 69 -6.87 4.35 12.53
CA HIS A 69 -6.45 4.23 13.93
C HIS A 69 -6.25 5.63 14.54
N PRO A 70 -7.36 6.36 14.83
CA PRO A 70 -7.31 7.79 15.12
C PRO A 70 -6.86 8.12 16.54
N HIS A 71 -6.78 7.12 17.43
CA HIS A 71 -6.49 7.33 18.85
C HIS A 71 -5.00 7.43 19.16
N HIS A 72 -4.13 6.87 18.31
CA HIS A 72 -2.68 6.90 18.51
C HIS A 72 -1.94 7.16 17.21
N GLU A 73 -0.83 7.88 17.32
CA GLU A 73 0.11 8.03 16.21
C GLU A 73 0.80 6.70 15.90
N LEU A 74 0.93 6.41 14.61
CA LEU A 74 1.72 5.30 14.12
C LEU A 74 3.13 5.78 13.83
N ARG A 75 4.14 4.96 14.17
CA ARG A 75 5.55 5.22 13.85
C ARG A 75 6.00 4.33 12.71
N LEU A 76 6.74 4.91 11.77
CA LEU A 76 7.37 4.16 10.70
C LEU A 76 8.50 3.29 11.26
N VAL A 77 8.50 2.01 10.89
CA VAL A 77 9.45 1.00 11.32
C VAL A 77 9.90 0.21 10.09
N HIS A 78 11.14 -0.27 10.12
CA HIS A 78 11.71 -1.16 9.11
C HIS A 78 12.10 -2.49 9.77
N GLN A 79 11.25 -3.52 9.64
CA GLN A 79 11.47 -4.86 10.17
C GLN A 79 10.72 -5.91 9.32
N ASP A 80 11.06 -7.17 9.52
CA ASP A 80 10.40 -8.30 8.85
C ASP A 80 9.54 -9.11 9.81
N ARG A 81 8.76 -10.05 9.24
CA ARG A 81 7.99 -11.07 9.97
C ARG A 81 6.87 -10.48 10.83
N ARG A 82 6.23 -9.42 10.35
CA ARG A 82 4.98 -8.88 10.90
C ARG A 82 3.81 -9.22 9.99
N ALA A 83 2.59 -9.01 10.45
CA ALA A 83 1.38 -9.16 9.66
C ALA A 83 0.60 -7.86 9.71
N CYS A 84 0.05 -7.44 8.57
CA CYS A 84 -0.74 -6.23 8.50
C CYS A 84 -2.13 -6.44 9.10
N ASP A 85 -2.55 -5.58 10.01
CA ASP A 85 -3.83 -5.70 10.69
C ASP A 85 -5.04 -5.39 9.82
N ILE A 86 -4.80 -4.82 8.64
CA ILE A 86 -5.84 -4.49 7.66
C ILE A 86 -5.96 -5.60 6.61
N CYS A 87 -4.92 -5.84 5.82
CA CYS A 87 -4.99 -6.81 4.72
C CYS A 87 -4.65 -8.24 5.12
N LYS A 88 -4.10 -8.45 6.33
CA LYS A 88 -3.67 -9.75 6.87
C LYS A 88 -2.51 -10.44 6.14
N GLU A 89 -1.91 -9.74 5.18
CA GLU A 89 -0.70 -10.18 4.49
C GLU A 89 0.55 -9.89 5.31
N SER A 90 1.63 -10.62 5.00
CA SER A 90 2.93 -10.43 5.64
C SER A 90 3.52 -9.03 5.36
N ILE A 91 4.20 -8.48 6.36
CA ILE A 91 5.03 -7.29 6.27
C ILE A 91 6.50 -7.74 6.29
N ASN A 92 7.24 -7.36 5.25
CA ASN A 92 8.65 -7.70 5.07
C ASN A 92 9.44 -6.43 4.71
N GLY A 93 9.45 -5.41 5.57
CA GLY A 93 10.07 -4.14 5.23
C GLY A 93 9.49 -2.95 6.01
N LEU A 94 9.19 -1.86 5.30
CA LEU A 94 8.59 -0.66 5.87
C LEU A 94 7.12 -0.88 6.22
N PHE A 95 6.75 -0.50 7.44
CA PHE A 95 5.38 -0.48 7.94
C PHE A 95 5.21 0.56 9.04
N TYR A 96 3.97 0.88 9.36
CA TYR A 96 3.60 1.73 10.48
C TYR A 96 3.16 0.87 11.67
N GLN A 97 3.63 1.23 12.86
CA GLN A 97 3.35 0.52 14.10
C GLN A 97 2.81 1.48 15.17
N CYS A 98 1.73 1.09 15.82
CA CYS A 98 1.34 1.59 17.14
C CYS A 98 1.84 0.62 18.22
N LYS A 99 2.89 1.01 18.96
CA LYS A 99 3.42 0.14 20.04
C LYS A 99 2.40 -0.11 21.15
N THR A 100 1.55 0.87 21.45
CA THR A 100 0.54 0.79 22.52
C THR A 100 -0.51 -0.27 22.22
N CYS A 101 -1.00 -0.32 20.98
CA CYS A 101 -2.07 -1.23 20.57
C CYS A 101 -1.56 -2.52 19.93
N GLY A 102 -0.28 -2.59 19.58
CA GLY A 102 0.27 -3.67 18.74
C GLY A 102 -0.29 -3.65 17.32
N PHE A 103 -0.72 -2.48 16.84
CA PHE A 103 -1.33 -2.33 15.51
C PHE A 103 -0.24 -2.09 14.46
N ASP A 104 -0.05 -3.06 13.56
CA ASP A 104 0.96 -3.06 12.51
C ASP A 104 0.28 -2.97 11.12
N VAL A 105 0.72 -2.05 10.26
CA VAL A 105 0.02 -1.80 8.98
C VAL A 105 0.97 -1.36 7.86
N HIS A 106 0.78 -1.88 6.64
CA HIS A 106 1.55 -1.45 5.47
C HIS A 106 1.35 0.05 5.19
N PRO A 107 2.34 0.76 4.62
CA PRO A 107 2.19 2.17 4.26
C PRO A 107 1.05 2.43 3.27
N LEU A 108 0.77 1.51 2.35
CA LEU A 108 -0.37 1.67 1.44
C LEU A 108 -1.71 1.41 2.12
N CYS A 109 -1.76 0.53 3.12
CA CYS A 109 -3.00 0.25 3.86
C CYS A 109 -3.43 1.44 4.72
N THR A 110 -2.52 2.33 5.13
CA THR A 110 -2.89 3.56 5.85
C THR A 110 -3.59 4.60 4.96
N GLN A 111 -3.53 4.44 3.64
CA GLN A 111 -4.19 5.33 2.67
C GLN A 111 -5.61 4.85 2.30
N LEU A 112 -6.06 3.72 2.83
CA LEU A 112 -7.43 3.25 2.60
C LEU A 112 -8.43 4.17 3.30
N PRO A 113 -9.58 4.48 2.67
CA PRO A 113 -10.64 5.21 3.34
C PRO A 113 -11.28 4.35 4.43
N LYS A 114 -11.86 5.00 5.46
CA LYS A 114 -12.67 4.32 6.48
C LYS A 114 -13.85 3.55 5.87
N GLU A 115 -14.43 4.09 4.81
CA GLU A 115 -15.60 3.58 4.14
C GLU A 115 -15.34 3.45 2.64
N VAL A 116 -15.66 2.28 2.09
CA VAL A 116 -15.66 2.04 0.65
C VAL A 116 -17.13 2.00 0.20
N ILE A 117 -17.54 3.02 -0.56
CA ILE A 117 -18.86 3.06 -1.19
C ILE A 117 -18.77 2.25 -2.48
N HIS A 118 -19.54 1.17 -2.58
CA HIS A 118 -19.66 0.45 -3.83
C HIS A 118 -20.74 1.09 -4.70
N ASN A 119 -20.51 1.15 -6.01
CA ASN A 119 -21.41 1.77 -7.01
C ASN A 119 -22.79 1.08 -7.13
N HIS A 120 -23.06 0.06 -6.31
CA HIS A 120 -24.35 -0.64 -6.18
C HIS A 120 -25.10 -0.22 -4.90
N GLY A 121 -24.71 0.88 -4.24
CA GLY A 121 -25.43 1.43 -3.09
C GLY A 121 -25.20 0.71 -1.76
N TYR A 122 -24.22 -0.20 -1.67
CA TYR A 122 -23.81 -0.81 -0.40
C TYR A 122 -22.47 -0.24 0.08
N THR A 123 -22.41 0.13 1.35
CA THR A 123 -21.19 0.58 2.02
C THR A 123 -20.50 -0.61 2.70
N LYS A 124 -19.19 -0.74 2.52
CA LYS A 124 -18.36 -1.62 3.35
C LYS A 124 -17.39 -0.79 4.16
N GLN A 125 -17.46 -0.93 5.47
CA GLN A 125 -16.50 -0.33 6.38
C GLN A 125 -15.23 -1.18 6.40
N VAL A 126 -14.06 -0.53 6.37
CA VAL A 126 -12.79 -1.23 6.61
C VAL A 126 -12.73 -1.55 8.10
N GLN A 127 -13.06 -2.80 8.44
CA GLN A 127 -13.06 -3.22 9.84
C GLN A 127 -11.62 -3.50 10.29
N VAL A 128 -11.00 -2.49 10.91
CA VAL A 128 -9.77 -2.66 11.66
C VAL A 128 -10.11 -3.45 12.93
N ARG A 129 -9.46 -4.60 13.14
CA ARG A 129 -9.55 -5.28 14.43
C ARG A 129 -8.53 -4.66 15.37
N GLU A 130 -9.01 -3.89 16.33
CA GLU A 130 -8.21 -3.56 17.50
C GLU A 130 -8.20 -4.81 18.39
N SER A 131 -7.02 -5.34 18.68
CA SER A 131 -6.87 -6.54 19.49
C SER A 131 -7.17 -6.25 20.97
N HIS A 132 -8.47 -6.23 21.31
CA HIS A 132 -8.94 -6.66 22.61
C HIS A 132 -9.46 -8.10 22.44
N THR A 133 -9.00 -8.99 23.32
CA THR A 133 -9.10 -10.45 23.22
C THR A 133 -10.43 -10.98 22.65
N GLY A 134 -10.34 -11.71 21.52
CA GLY A 134 -11.29 -12.73 21.09
C GLY A 134 -12.48 -12.26 20.25
N SER A 135 -12.45 -12.51 18.93
CA SER A 135 -13.55 -13.16 18.19
C SER A 135 -13.25 -13.24 16.68
N THR A 136 -13.64 -14.36 16.08
CA THR A 136 -13.55 -14.71 14.66
C THR A 136 -14.48 -13.84 13.79
N SER A 137 -13.97 -13.27 12.71
CA SER A 137 -14.83 -12.70 11.64
C SER A 137 -14.18 -12.84 10.26
N LYS A 138 -15.01 -12.70 9.23
CA LYS A 138 -14.77 -13.02 7.82
C LYS A 138 -13.98 -11.92 7.10
N THR A 139 -13.10 -12.34 6.19
CA THR A 139 -12.21 -11.50 5.37
C THR A 139 -12.98 -10.76 4.28
N VAL A 140 -12.75 -9.44 4.12
CA VAL A 140 -13.21 -8.66 2.96
C VAL A 140 -11.98 -8.23 2.18
N ARG A 141 -11.88 -8.69 0.93
CA ARG A 141 -10.86 -8.28 -0.03
C ARG A 141 -11.23 -6.91 -0.60
N VAL A 142 -10.37 -5.89 -0.40
CA VAL A 142 -10.50 -4.58 -1.07
C VAL A 142 -9.60 -4.60 -2.31
N MET A 143 -10.20 -4.69 -3.48
CA MET A 143 -9.53 -4.45 -4.76
C MET A 143 -9.56 -2.95 -5.05
N VAL A 144 -8.38 -2.34 -5.25
CA VAL A 144 -8.29 -1.01 -5.85
C VAL A 144 -8.15 -1.20 -7.35
N LEU A 145 -9.27 -1.11 -8.07
CA LEU A 145 -9.30 -1.19 -9.53
C LEU A 145 -9.18 0.23 -10.09
N GLY A 146 -7.98 0.60 -10.55
CA GLY A 146 -7.80 1.79 -11.39
C GLY A 146 -8.44 1.56 -12.75
N ALA A 147 -9.41 2.42 -13.08
CA ALA A 147 -10.04 2.69 -14.38
C ALA A 147 -10.03 1.56 -15.44
N GLY A 148 -11.17 0.88 -15.56
CA GLY A 148 -11.56 0.18 -16.79
C GLY A 148 -11.08 -1.26 -16.93
N VAL A 149 -12.05 -2.18 -16.81
CA VAL A 149 -12.09 -3.58 -17.27
C VAL A 149 -11.16 -4.64 -16.64
N ALA A 150 -11.83 -5.54 -15.91
CA ALA A 150 -11.56 -6.97 -15.68
C ALA A 150 -10.22 -7.37 -15.05
N TRP A 151 -10.28 -7.66 -13.75
CA TRP A 151 -9.18 -8.24 -12.98
C TRP A 151 -9.43 -9.73 -12.78
N LEU A 152 -8.57 -10.55 -13.39
CA LEU A 152 -8.42 -11.96 -13.07
C LEU A 152 -7.02 -12.14 -12.48
N CYS A 153 -6.93 -12.39 -11.17
CA CYS A 153 -5.73 -12.98 -10.60
C CYS A 153 -6.15 -14.25 -9.85
N MET A 154 -6.00 -15.36 -10.56
CA MET A 154 -6.18 -16.72 -10.07
C MET A 154 -5.00 -17.08 -9.17
N THR A 155 -5.27 -17.58 -7.96
CA THR A 155 -4.50 -18.68 -7.35
C THR A 155 -5.41 -19.46 -6.38
N GLY A 156 -5.65 -20.74 -6.70
CA GLY A 156 -6.17 -21.87 -5.88
C GLY A 156 -7.48 -21.66 -5.13
N ASP A 157 -8.63 -22.23 -5.51
CA ASP A 157 -8.91 -23.68 -5.62
C ASP A 157 -9.81 -23.97 -6.83
N VAL A 158 -9.51 -25.05 -7.56
CA VAL A 158 -10.29 -25.53 -8.70
C VAL A 158 -11.47 -26.36 -8.22
N SER A 159 -12.64 -25.75 -8.05
CA SER A 159 -13.94 -26.44 -8.12
C SER A 159 -15.07 -25.44 -8.26
N GLY A 160 -15.70 -25.41 -9.43
CA GLY A 160 -16.92 -24.64 -9.68
C GLY A 160 -16.84 -23.74 -10.90
N VAL A 161 -16.69 -24.34 -12.09
CA VAL A 161 -17.08 -23.68 -13.33
C VAL A 161 -18.60 -23.50 -13.32
N VAL A 162 -19.06 -22.24 -13.36
CA VAL A 162 -20.36 -21.89 -13.92
C VAL A 162 -20.12 -20.80 -14.95
N SER A 163 -20.07 -21.23 -16.20
CA SER A 163 -20.02 -20.36 -17.37
C SER A 163 -21.29 -19.51 -17.43
N ALA A 164 -21.13 -18.24 -17.77
CA ALA A 164 -22.15 -17.48 -18.46
C ALA A 164 -21.44 -16.58 -19.49
N PHE A 165 -21.52 -16.99 -20.76
CA PHE A 165 -21.33 -16.09 -21.88
C PHE A 165 -22.62 -15.29 -22.09
N LEU A 166 -22.46 -13.98 -22.31
CA LEU A 166 -23.40 -12.96 -22.82
C LEU A 166 -24.83 -12.95 -22.25
#